data_AF-A0A951W4Q0-F1
#
_entry.id   AF-A0A951W4Q0-F1
#
_cell.length_a   1.000
_cell.length_b   1.000
_cell.length_c   1.000
_cell.angle_alpha   90.00
_cell.angle_beta   90.00
_cell.angle_gamma   90.00
#
_symmetry.space_group_name_H-M   'P 1'
#
loop_
_entity.id
_entity.type
_entity.pdbx_description
1 polymer ?
#
loop_
_entity_poly.entity_id
_entity_poly.type
_entity_poly.pdbx_seq_one_letter_code
_entity_poly.pdbx_strand_id
1 'polypeptide(L)' 'MGERMCRVQFDPGGRAVEVLPGTLLVEAAGRAGLALDTPCGGGGTCGKCLVRIR' A
#
# COMPACT_ATOMS: atom_id res chain seq x y z
N MET A 1 5.18 -23.58 -5.35
CA MET A 1 5.31 -22.89 -4.05
C MET A 1 4.15 -21.93 -3.96
N GLY A 2 3.15 -22.21 -3.12
CA GLY A 2 1.94 -21.40 -3.05
C GLY A 2 2.25 -20.08 -2.36
N GLU A 3 2.19 -18.98 -3.10
CA GLU A 3 2.38 -17.65 -2.53
C GLU A 3 1.16 -17.31 -1.68
N ARG A 4 1.36 -17.16 -0.36
CA ARG A 4 0.28 -16.83 0.58
C ARG A 4 -0.07 -15.36 0.41
N MET A 5 -1.32 -15.05 0.09
CA MET A 5 -1.80 -13.68 0.02
C MET A 5 -1.81 -13.00 1.39
N CYS A 6 -1.41 -11.73 1.41
CA CYS A 6 -1.48 -10.85 2.56
C CYS A 6 -2.66 -9.90 2.40
N ARG A 7 -3.52 -9.82 3.42
CA ARG A 7 -4.60 -8.84 3.48
C ARG A 7 -4.11 -7.56 4.13
N VAL A 8 -4.21 -6.44 3.42
CA VAL A 8 -3.83 -5.10 3.89
C VAL A 8 -5.07 -4.23 3.97
N GLN A 9 -5.32 -3.59 5.12
CA GLN A 9 -6.43 -2.68 5.34
C GLN A 9 -5.93 -1.25 5.52
N PHE A 10 -6.57 -0.31 4.83
CA PHE A 10 -6.28 1.12 4.87
C PHE A 10 -7.38 1.87 5.62
N ASP A 11 -7.03 2.43 6.78
CA ASP A 11 -7.90 3.25 7.63
C ASP A 11 -7.71 4.76 7.34
N PRO A 12 -8.73 5.60 7.60
CA PRO A 12 -10.05 5.28 8.18
C PRO A 12 -11.07 4.74 7.17
N GLY A 13 -10.71 4.64 5.88
CA GLY A 13 -11.64 4.24 4.82
C GLY A 13 -12.10 2.78 4.87
N GLY A 14 -11.50 1.94 5.72
CA GLY A 14 -11.82 0.52 5.85
C GLY A 14 -11.57 -0.30 4.58
N ARG A 15 -10.83 0.24 3.60
CA ARG A 15 -10.61 -0.40 2.30
C ARG A 15 -9.55 -1.47 2.47
N ALA A 16 -9.84 -2.70 2.08
CA ALA A 16 -8.91 -3.81 2.19
C ALA A 16 -8.61 -4.42 0.83
N VAL A 17 -7.37 -4.88 0.63
CA VAL A 17 -6.93 -5.58 -0.57
C VAL A 17 -6.08 -6.78 -0.20
N GLU A 18 -6.11 -7.80 -1.06
CA GLU A 18 -5.22 -8.95 -0.99
C GLU A 18 -4.08 -8.75 -1.99
N VAL A 19 -2.85 -8.87 -1.49
CA VAL A 19 -1.64 -8.67 -2.29
C VAL A 19 -0.62 -9.76 -1.99
N LEU A 20 0.27 -10.00 -2.93
CA LEU A 20 1.37 -10.94 -2.73
C LEU A 20 2.39 -10.37 -1.73
N PRO A 21 3.09 -11.21 -0.96
CA PRO A 21 4.21 -10.79 -0.15
C PRO A 21 5.24 -10.05 -1.02
N GLY A 22 5.78 -8.94 -0.52
CA GLY A 22 6.72 -8.09 -1.27
C GLY A 22 6.06 -7.02 -2.15
N THR A 23 4.73 -7.01 -2.30
CA THR A 23 4.02 -5.88 -2.95
C THR A 23 4.23 -4.59 -2.16
N LEU A 24 4.50 -3.47 -2.85
CA LEU A 24 4.69 -2.17 -2.20
C LEU A 24 3.37 -1.64 -1.63
N LEU A 25 3.43 -0.96 -0.48
CA LEU A 25 2.23 -0.38 0.15
C LEU A 25 1.54 0.67 -0.74
N VAL A 26 2.31 1.44 -1.52
CA VAL A 26 1.73 2.40 -2.48
C VAL A 26 0.95 1.69 -3.58
N GLU A 27 1.44 0.55 -4.08
CA GLU A 27 0.73 -0.25 -5.09
C GLU A 27 -0.52 -0.88 -4.48
N ALA A 28 -0.43 -1.41 -3.26
CA ALA A 28 -1.58 -1.93 -2.53
C ALA A 28 -2.65 -0.84 -2.31
N ALA A 29 -2.23 0.38 -1.96
CA ALA A 29 -3.13 1.53 -1.83
C ALA A 29 -3.82 1.85 -3.16
N GLY A 30 -3.06 1.87 -4.26
CA GLY A 30 -3.60 2.05 -5.62
C GLY A 30 -4.63 0.98 -6.00
N ARG A 31 -4.35 -0.30 -5.72
CA ARG A 31 -5.30 -1.42 -5.90
C ARG A 31 -6.54 -1.27 -5.02
N ALA A 32 -6.40 -0.68 -3.83
CA ALA A 32 -7.51 -0.35 -2.96
C ALA A 32 -8.30 0.87 -3.47
N GLY A 33 -7.88 1.51 -4.57
CA GLY A 33 -8.48 2.71 -5.16
C GLY A 33 -8.10 3.99 -4.44
N LEU A 34 -7.01 4.00 -3.67
CA LEU A 34 -6.45 5.18 -3.00
C LEU A 34 -5.36 5.77 -3.91
N ALA A 35 -5.61 6.95 -4.45
CA ALA A 35 -4.63 7.68 -5.24
C ALA A 35 -3.67 8.41 -4.30
N LEU A 36 -2.44 7.92 -4.19
CA LEU A 36 -1.35 8.57 -3.47
C LEU A 36 -0.40 9.23 -4.46
N ASP A 37 -0.10 10.51 -4.26
CA ASP A 37 0.92 11.19 -5.04
C ASP A 37 2.31 10.69 -4.67
N THR A 38 3.01 10.12 -5.64
CA THR A 38 4.40 9.66 -5.48
C THR A 38 5.37 10.40 -6.40
N PRO A 39 5.64 11.71 -6.16
CA PRO A 39 6.60 12.46 -6.97
C PRO A 39 8.03 11.92 -6.83
N CYS A 40 8.36 11.23 -5.74
CA CYS A 40 9.65 10.58 -5.57
C CYS A 40 9.74 9.17 -6.19
N GLY A 41 8.66 8.66 -6.81
CA GLY A 41 8.64 7.33 -7.42
C GLY A 41 8.94 6.17 -6.46
N GLY A 42 8.73 6.35 -5.15
CA GLY A 42 9.07 5.35 -4.13
C GLY A 42 10.44 5.52 -3.49
N GLY A 43 11.22 6.55 -3.83
CA GLY A 43 12.54 6.82 -3.24
C GLY A 43 12.55 7.31 -1.79
N GLY A 44 11.40 7.43 -1.13
CA GLY A 44 11.31 7.82 0.29
C GLY A 44 11.68 9.27 0.63
N THR A 45 11.92 10.13 -0.36
CA THR A 45 12.41 11.51 -0.13
C THR A 45 11.31 12.55 0.10
N CYS A 46 10.05 12.27 -0.28
CA CYS A 46 8.97 13.26 -0.20
C CYS A 46 8.02 13.09 0.99
N GLY A 47 8.01 11.93 1.65
CA GLY A 47 7.14 11.66 2.80
C GLY A 47 5.62 11.59 2.51
N LYS A 48 5.17 11.78 1.26
CA LYS A 48 3.72 11.83 0.93
C LYS A 48 2.99 10.50 1.13
N CYS A 49 3.69 9.38 0.98
CA CYS A 49 3.14 8.04 1.19
C CYS A 49 3.49 7.47 2.59
N LEU A 50 3.84 8.32 3.56
CA LEU A 50 4.11 7.89 4.93
C LEU A 50 2.84 7.35 5.58
N VAL A 51 2.93 6.18 6.22
CA VAL A 51 1.81 5.52 6.89
C VAL A 51 2.19 5.10 8.31
N ARG A 52 1.17 4.83 9.13
CA ARG A 52 1.33 4.25 10.47
C ARG A 52 0.76 2.84 10.48
N ILE A 53 1.57 1.90 10.93
CA ILE A 53 1.18 0.51 11.14
C ILE A 53 0.48 0.41 12.50
N ARG A 54 -0.57 -0.42 12.57
CA ARG A 54 -1.36 -0.68 13.77
C ARG A 54 -1.54 -2.18 13.93
#